data_AF-A0A1F8GDF6-F1
#
_entry.id   AF-A0A1F8GDF6-F1
#
_cell.length_a   1.000
_cell.length_b   1.000
_cell.length_c   1.000
_cell.angle_alpha   90.00
_cell.angle_beta   90.00
_cell.angle_gamma   90.00
#
_symmetry.space_group_name_H-M   'P 1'
#
loop_
_entity.id
_entity.type
_entity.pdbx_description
1 polymer ?
#
loop_
_entity_poly.entity_id
_entity_poly.type
_entity_poly.pdbx_seq_one_letter_code
_entity_poly.pdbx_strand_id
1 'polypeptide(L)'
;MKKNITTVLIIAVIIFFWILRSPEETSGLTGFAQCLASKNITMYGADWCSHCQNEKKAFGSSFKYVPYVECPDNPKQCVDADIQGYPTWIFPDGRKLEGEQGIIKLSEASGCNID
;
A
#
# COMPACT_ATOMS: atom_id res chain seq x y z
N MET A 1 18.53 -46.60 -10.71
CA MET A 1 17.30 -46.05 -11.33
C MET A 1 16.39 -45.30 -10.35
N LYS A 2 16.11 -45.84 -9.15
CA LYS A 2 15.22 -45.18 -8.16
C LYS A 2 15.71 -43.83 -7.63
N LYS A 3 17.02 -43.69 -7.35
CA LYS A 3 17.63 -42.45 -6.82
C LYS A 3 17.44 -41.24 -7.75
N ASN A 4 17.49 -41.46 -9.06
CA ASN A 4 17.36 -40.42 -10.08
C ASN A 4 15.90 -39.94 -10.19
N ILE A 5 14.93 -40.83 -10.03
CA ILE A 5 13.50 -40.52 -10.03
C ILE A 5 13.13 -39.68 -8.80
N THR A 6 13.67 -40.03 -7.62
CA THR A 6 13.44 -39.27 -6.39
C THR A 6 14.03 -37.85 -6.50
N THR A 7 15.21 -37.70 -7.07
CA THR A 7 15.83 -36.38 -7.30
C THR A 7 15.02 -35.52 -8.29
N VAL A 8 14.51 -36.11 -9.37
CA VAL A 8 13.67 -35.39 -10.35
C VAL A 8 12.36 -34.91 -9.72
N LEU A 9 11.72 -35.72 -8.88
CA LEU A 9 10.50 -35.33 -8.17
C LEU A 9 10.74 -34.18 -7.19
N ILE A 10 11.84 -34.20 -6.43
CA ILE A 10 12.19 -33.11 -5.51
C ILE A 10 12.41 -31.80 -6.27
N ILE A 11 13.13 -31.84 -7.39
CA ILE A 11 13.38 -30.66 -8.23
C ILE A 11 12.06 -30.13 -8.81
N ALA A 12 11.17 -31.01 -9.28
CA ALA A 12 9.87 -30.63 -9.80
C ALA A 12 8.98 -29.98 -8.73
N VAL A 13 8.99 -30.49 -7.49
CA VAL A 13 8.25 -29.87 -6.37
C VAL A 13 8.83 -28.51 -6.02
N ILE A 14 10.15 -28.35 -5.98
CA ILE A 14 10.79 -27.06 -5.72
C ILE A 14 10.41 -26.05 -6.82
N ILE A 15 10.54 -26.42 -8.10
CA ILE A 15 10.17 -25.55 -9.23
C ILE A 15 8.67 -25.22 -9.19
N PHE A 16 7.81 -26.20 -8.90
CA PHE A 16 6.38 -25.97 -8.75
C PHE A 16 6.06 -25.05 -7.58
N PHE A 17 6.77 -25.15 -6.46
CA PHE A 17 6.62 -24.24 -5.32
C PHE A 17 7.11 -22.81 -5.64
N TRP A 18 8.14 -22.67 -6.48
CA TRP A 18 8.57 -21.39 -7.03
C TRP A 18 7.58 -20.80 -8.05
N ILE A 19 6.94 -21.64 -8.87
CA ILE A 19 5.90 -21.23 -9.83
C ILE A 19 4.59 -20.85 -9.13
N LEU A 20 4.18 -21.60 -8.10
CA LEU A 20 3.03 -21.29 -7.24
C LEU A 20 3.26 -20.02 -6.41
N ARG A 21 4.51 -19.64 -6.17
CA ARG A 21 4.88 -18.33 -5.66
C ARG A 21 4.82 -17.31 -6.81
N SER A 22 3.65 -17.16 -7.40
CA SER A 22 3.40 -16.07 -8.32
C SER A 22 3.65 -14.76 -7.56
N PRO A 23 4.52 -13.86 -8.04
CA PRO A 23 4.58 -12.52 -7.47
C PRO A 23 3.17 -11.95 -7.60
N GLU A 24 2.57 -11.60 -6.46
CA GLU A 24 1.33 -10.86 -6.38
C GLU A 24 1.35 -9.77 -7.46
N GLU A 25 0.30 -9.71 -8.29
CA GLU A 25 0.14 -8.68 -9.32
C GLU A 25 0.21 -7.30 -8.64
N THR A 26 1.43 -6.78 -8.58
CA THR A 26 1.84 -5.51 -8.00
C THR A 26 1.64 -4.38 -9.00
N SER A 27 1.09 -4.68 -10.19
CA SER A 27 1.13 -3.79 -11.35
C SER A 27 0.05 -2.71 -11.37
N GLY A 28 -1.17 -2.96 -10.88
CA GLY A 28 -2.30 -2.06 -11.16
C GLY A 28 -2.27 -0.69 -10.46
N LEU A 29 -1.47 -0.49 -9.41
CA LEU A 29 -1.45 0.78 -8.66
C LEU A 29 -0.05 1.28 -8.28
N THR A 30 1.00 0.64 -8.77
CA THR A 30 2.37 1.06 -8.43
C THR A 30 2.65 2.49 -8.94
N GLY A 31 2.27 2.80 -10.19
CA GLY A 31 2.43 4.14 -10.75
C GLY A 31 1.63 5.19 -9.96
N PHE A 32 0.39 4.88 -9.61
CA PHE A 32 -0.45 5.72 -8.77
C PHE A 32 0.19 6.00 -7.40
N ALA A 33 0.61 4.96 -6.68
CA ALA A 33 1.22 5.10 -5.35
C ALA A 33 2.55 5.88 -5.39
N GLN A 34 3.37 5.66 -6.41
CA GLN A 34 4.61 6.41 -6.62
C GLN A 34 4.34 7.88 -6.98
N CYS A 35 3.28 8.16 -7.75
CA CYS A 35 2.86 9.52 -8.04
C CYS A 35 2.46 10.27 -6.76
N LEU A 36 1.67 9.64 -5.87
CA LEU A 36 1.34 10.21 -4.55
C LEU A 36 2.62 10.55 -3.76
N ALA A 37 3.59 9.63 -3.76
CA ALA A 37 4.88 9.84 -3.11
C ALA A 37 5.67 11.01 -3.70
N SER A 38 5.74 11.11 -5.03
CA SER A 38 6.42 12.22 -5.72
C SER A 38 5.79 13.58 -5.42
N LYS A 39 4.48 13.59 -5.13
CA LYS A 39 3.71 14.77 -4.74
C LYS A 39 3.65 14.96 -3.23
N ASN A 40 4.35 14.16 -2.42
CA ASN A 40 4.33 14.23 -0.96
C ASN A 40 2.91 14.20 -0.34
N ILE A 41 1.98 13.48 -1.00
CA ILE A 41 0.62 13.29 -0.49
C ILE A 41 0.67 12.14 0.52
N THR A 42 0.41 12.46 1.78
CA THR A 42 0.71 11.56 2.91
C THR A 42 -0.56 11.12 3.62
N MET A 43 -0.68 9.81 3.86
CA MET A 43 -1.73 9.25 4.69
C MET A 43 -1.28 9.22 6.15
N TYR A 44 -2.05 9.82 7.04
CA TYR A 44 -1.91 9.72 8.49
C TYR A 44 -2.96 8.74 8.99
N GLY A 45 -2.55 7.73 9.75
CA GLY A 45 -3.48 6.71 10.23
C GLY A 45 -2.94 5.88 11.37
N ALA A 46 -3.61 4.76 11.58
CA ALA A 46 -3.18 3.75 12.55
C ALA A 46 -3.39 2.34 11.99
N ASP A 47 -2.51 1.40 12.31
CA ASP A 47 -2.58 0.02 11.81
C ASP A 47 -3.81 -0.75 12.30
N TRP A 48 -4.32 -0.40 13.49
CA TRP A 48 -5.53 -1.00 14.07
C TRP A 48 -6.84 -0.38 13.55
N CYS A 49 -6.77 0.74 12.81
CA CYS A 49 -7.95 1.45 12.33
C CYS A 49 -8.56 0.73 11.11
N SER A 50 -9.83 0.33 11.19
CA SER A 50 -10.51 -0.44 10.15
C SER A 50 -10.53 0.27 8.79
N HIS A 51 -10.83 1.57 8.77
CA HIS A 51 -10.82 2.39 7.56
C HIS A 51 -9.41 2.52 6.95
N CYS A 52 -8.39 2.57 7.80
CA CYS A 52 -6.99 2.61 7.38
C CYS A 52 -6.59 1.29 6.73
N GLN A 53 -7.01 0.17 7.30
CA GLN A 53 -6.80 -1.16 6.73
C GLN A 53 -7.52 -1.34 5.39
N ASN A 54 -8.75 -0.84 5.26
CA ASN A 54 -9.48 -0.85 4.00
C ASN A 54 -8.77 -0.03 2.92
N GLU A 55 -8.33 1.18 3.25
CA GLU A 55 -7.56 2.04 2.34
C GLU A 55 -6.27 1.32 1.91
N LYS A 56 -5.46 0.81 2.86
CA LYS A 56 -4.25 0.03 2.57
C LYS A 56 -4.53 -1.17 1.66
N LYS A 57 -5.62 -1.89 1.93
CA LYS A 57 -6.03 -3.05 1.13
C LYS A 57 -6.42 -2.66 -0.29
N ALA A 58 -7.03 -1.49 -0.51
CA ALA A 58 -7.38 -1.01 -1.84
C ALA A 58 -6.14 -0.76 -2.71
N PHE A 59 -5.01 -0.37 -2.10
CA PHE A 59 -3.71 -0.26 -2.78
C PHE A 59 -2.99 -1.61 -2.95
N GLY A 60 -3.37 -2.61 -2.16
CA GLY A 60 -2.66 -3.90 -2.07
C GLY A 60 -1.17 -3.71 -1.75
N SER A 61 -0.33 -4.54 -2.36
CA SER A 61 1.13 -4.44 -2.24
C SER A 61 1.75 -3.14 -2.78
N SER A 62 1.00 -2.30 -3.51
CA SER A 62 1.46 -0.98 -3.96
C SER A 62 1.49 0.05 -2.83
N PHE A 63 0.79 -0.19 -1.71
CA PHE A 63 0.76 0.75 -0.57
C PHE A 63 2.16 1.03 -0.01
N LYS A 64 3.11 0.10 -0.17
CA LYS A 64 4.51 0.29 0.26
C LYS A 64 5.19 1.54 -0.31
N TYR A 65 4.67 2.11 -1.42
CA TYR A 65 5.18 3.34 -2.01
C TYR A 65 4.46 4.60 -1.48
N VAL A 66 3.28 4.47 -0.87
CA VAL A 66 2.51 5.59 -0.34
C VAL A 66 3.22 6.16 0.89
N PRO A 67 3.44 7.49 0.98
CA PRO A 67 3.89 8.11 2.22
C PRO A 67 2.86 7.91 3.32
N TYR A 68 3.27 7.26 4.40
CA TYR A 68 2.39 6.89 5.50
C TYR A 68 3.02 7.28 6.85
N VAL A 69 2.21 7.82 7.74
CA VAL A 69 2.57 8.12 9.13
C VAL A 69 1.69 7.28 10.05
N GLU A 70 2.32 6.37 10.78
CA GLU A 70 1.69 5.64 11.88
C GLU A 70 1.61 6.55 13.11
N CYS A 71 0.44 7.13 13.35
CA CYS A 71 0.24 8.10 14.43
C CYS A 71 0.48 7.57 15.84
N PRO A 72 0.10 6.31 16.18
CA PRO A 72 0.47 5.70 17.47
C PRO A 72 1.98 5.70 17.75
N ASP A 73 2.80 5.50 16.72
CA ASP A 73 4.26 5.51 16.83
C ASP A 73 4.84 6.94 16.76
N ASN A 74 4.10 7.88 16.13
CA ASN A 74 4.53 9.25 15.86
C ASN A 74 3.51 10.30 16.37
N PRO A 75 3.12 10.29 17.65
CA PRO A 75 1.98 11.07 18.15
C PRO A 75 2.19 12.59 18.00
N LYS A 76 3.42 13.08 18.24
CA LYS A 76 3.74 14.51 18.08
C LYS A 76 3.52 14.98 16.64
N GLN A 77 3.93 14.19 15.66
CA GLN A 77 3.78 14.55 14.25
C GLN A 77 2.31 14.67 13.86
N CYS A 78 1.44 13.79 14.37
CA CYS A 78 0.01 13.83 14.09
C CYS A 78 -0.73 14.95 14.83
N VAL A 79 -0.31 15.27 16.07
CA VAL A 79 -0.83 16.44 16.80
C VAL A 79 -0.42 17.74 16.10
N ASP A 80 0.85 17.87 15.71
CA ASP A 80 1.35 19.06 15.01
C ASP A 80 0.69 19.20 13.61
N ALA A 81 0.32 18.10 12.97
CA ALA A 81 -0.44 18.08 11.72
C ALA A 81 -1.96 18.23 11.90
N ASP A 82 -2.45 18.37 13.14
CA ASP A 82 -3.86 18.56 13.49
C ASP A 82 -4.75 17.42 12.93
N ILE A 83 -4.34 16.17 13.17
CA ILE A 83 -5.10 14.98 12.75
C ILE A 83 -6.25 14.74 13.73
N GLN A 84 -7.49 14.88 13.25
CA GLN A 84 -8.71 14.71 14.07
C GLN A 84 -9.33 13.31 13.96
N GLY A 85 -8.95 12.54 12.93
CA GLY A 85 -9.45 11.20 12.69
C GLY A 85 -8.61 10.44 11.66
N TYR A 86 -8.84 9.13 11.56
CA TYR A 86 -8.08 8.24 10.68
C TYR A 86 -8.97 7.54 9.64
N PRO A 87 -8.44 7.26 8.43
CA PRO A 87 -7.22 7.87 7.88
C PRO A 87 -7.48 9.36 7.55
N THR A 88 -6.42 10.15 7.47
CA THR A 88 -6.47 11.52 6.94
C THR A 88 -5.35 11.70 5.93
N TRP A 89 -5.67 12.16 4.73
CA TRP A 89 -4.69 12.47 3.70
C TRP A 89 -4.35 13.96 3.72
N ILE A 90 -3.06 14.30 3.76
CA ILE A 90 -2.58 15.68 3.69
C ILE A 90 -1.84 15.90 2.38
N PHE A 91 -2.23 16.96 1.67
CA PHE A 91 -1.61 17.43 0.45
C PHE A 91 -0.52 18.49 0.75
N PRO A 92 0.44 18.73 -0.15
CA PRO A 92 1.50 19.73 0.05
C PRO A 92 1.00 21.16 0.28
N ASP A 93 -0.19 21.48 -0.23
CA ASP A 93 -0.86 22.76 -0.06
C ASP A 93 -1.62 22.87 1.29
N GLY A 94 -1.54 21.84 2.13
CA GLY A 94 -2.20 21.77 3.42
C GLY A 94 -3.65 21.30 3.37
N ARG A 95 -4.22 21.03 2.19
CA ARG A 95 -5.58 20.45 2.10
C ARG A 95 -5.60 19.07 2.76
N LYS A 96 -6.68 18.80 3.50
CA LYS A 96 -6.94 17.52 4.17
C LYS A 96 -8.13 16.82 3.53
N LEU A 97 -8.02 15.51 3.32
CA LEU A 97 -9.16 14.64 3.05
C LEU A 97 -9.28 13.65 4.20
N GLU A 98 -10.33 13.83 5.00
CA GLU A 98 -10.59 12.98 6.18
C GLU A 98 -11.42 11.75 5.80
N GLY A 99 -11.10 10.63 6.45
CA GLY A 99 -11.74 9.33 6.24
C GLY A 99 -11.15 8.51 5.09
N GLU A 100 -11.74 7.35 4.87
CA GLU A 100 -11.46 6.48 3.73
C GLU A 100 -11.87 7.20 2.42
N GLN A 101 -10.93 7.30 1.46
CA GLN A 101 -11.13 7.98 0.19
C GLN A 101 -11.37 6.98 -0.95
N GLY A 102 -10.66 5.84 -0.90
CA GLY A 102 -10.58 4.91 -2.01
C GLY A 102 -9.80 5.46 -3.21
N ILE A 103 -9.49 4.56 -4.14
CA ILE A 103 -8.54 4.82 -5.23
C ILE A 103 -9.01 5.91 -6.21
N ILE A 104 -10.28 5.86 -6.65
CA ILE A 104 -10.81 6.79 -7.67
C ILE A 104 -10.83 8.23 -7.17
N LYS A 105 -11.44 8.46 -5.99
CA LYS A 105 -11.55 9.81 -5.40
C LYS A 105 -10.17 10.40 -5.12
N LEU A 106 -9.25 9.58 -4.62
CA LEU A 106 -7.89 10.03 -4.33
C LEU A 106 -7.11 10.31 -5.63
N SER A 107 -7.31 9.53 -6.68
CA SER A 107 -6.76 9.79 -8.02
C SER A 107 -7.24 11.13 -8.59
N GLU A 108 -8.55 11.40 -8.54
CA GLU A 108 -9.13 12.67 -8.97
C GLU A 108 -8.58 13.86 -8.17
N ALA A 109 -8.52 13.74 -6.83
CA ALA A 109 -8.06 14.81 -5.97
C ALA A 109 -6.54 15.08 -6.08
N SER A 110 -5.75 14.03 -6.34
CA SER A 110 -4.29 14.11 -6.50
C SER A 110 -3.84 14.46 -7.92
N GLY A 111 -4.70 14.23 -8.92
CA GLY A 111 -4.31 14.28 -10.33
C GLY A 111 -3.23 13.24 -10.66
N CYS A 112 -3.21 12.11 -9.95
CA CYS A 112 -2.37 10.96 -10.26
C CYS A 112 -3.22 9.90 -10.96
N ASN A 113 -2.79 9.44 -12.13
CA ASN A 113 -3.53 8.44 -12.89
C ASN A 113 -3.42 7.05 -12.25
N ILE A 114 -4.44 6.24 -12.50
CA ILE A 114 -4.48 4.82 -12.21
C ILE A 114 -4.17 4.13 -13.54
N ASP A 115 -3.04 3.40 -13.61
CA ASP A 115 -2.57 2.72 -14.82
C ASP A 115 -3.10 1.29 -14.92
#